data_AF-A0A1D7Y040-F1
#
_entry.id   AF-A0A1D7Y040-F1
#
_cell.length_a   1.000
_cell.length_b   1.000
_cell.length_c   1.000
_cell.angle_alpha   90.00
_cell.angle_beta   90.00
_cell.angle_gamma   90.00
#
_symmetry.space_group_name_H-M   'P 1'
#
loop_
_entity.id
_entity.type
_entity.pdbx_description
1 polymer ?
#
loop_
_entity_poly.entity_id
_entity_poly.type
_entity_poly.pdbx_seq_one_letter_code
_entity_poly.pdbx_strand_id
1 'polypeptide(L)'
;MAIKPKMMNKIELKPKYVAEKFNNQKEFDQWLAKTTFKELILADLGHDMQKIWVAESGEILHCDFHSRLYNGKFVNMVELSEFCPLEILEDGQWIRKMGLLVDEIKSVGQENKVLAES
;
A
#
# COMPACT_ATOMS: atom_id res chain seq x y z
N MET A 1 -25.89 28.63 -20.66
CA MET A 1 -25.05 27.47 -21.06
C MET A 1 -24.91 26.56 -19.86
N ALA A 2 -25.48 25.35 -19.90
CA ALA A 2 -25.32 24.39 -18.81
C ALA A 2 -23.95 23.71 -18.97
N ILE A 3 -23.07 23.89 -17.99
CA ILE A 3 -21.80 23.17 -17.90
C ILE A 3 -22.15 21.71 -17.59
N LYS A 4 -22.00 20.81 -18.56
CA LYS A 4 -22.12 19.37 -18.29
C LYS A 4 -21.01 18.99 -17.31
N PRO A 5 -21.30 18.31 -16.19
CA PRO A 5 -20.26 17.83 -15.31
C PRO A 5 -19.34 16.87 -16.10
N LYS A 6 -18.04 17.15 -16.06
CA LYS A 6 -17.00 16.31 -16.65
C LYS A 6 -17.04 14.99 -15.87
N MET A 7 -17.50 13.91 -16.50
CA MET A 7 -17.42 12.58 -15.90
C MET A 7 -15.93 12.30 -15.64
N MET A 8 -15.53 12.33 -14.38
CA MET A 8 -14.21 11.88 -13.97
C MET A 8 -14.19 10.36 -14.15
N ASN A 9 -13.26 9.84 -14.95
CA ASN A 9 -13.07 8.41 -15.07
C ASN A 9 -12.70 7.86 -13.69
N LYS A 10 -13.57 6.99 -13.16
CA LYS A 10 -13.34 6.31 -11.89
C LYS A 10 -12.23 5.28 -12.09
N ILE A 11 -11.23 5.28 -11.20
CA ILE A 11 -10.18 4.26 -11.20
C ILE A 11 -10.76 2.99 -10.57
N GLU A 12 -10.61 1.85 -11.25
CA GLU A 12 -11.05 0.56 -10.75
C GLU A 12 -9.87 -0.40 -10.67
N LEU A 13 -9.39 -0.65 -9.44
CA LEU A 13 -8.39 -1.68 -9.14
C LEU A 13 -9.05 -2.79 -8.31
N LYS A 14 -8.70 -4.04 -8.61
CA LYS A 14 -9.25 -5.22 -7.92
C LYS A 14 -8.18 -5.80 -6.99
N PRO A 15 -8.45 -5.95 -5.69
CA PRO A 15 -7.51 -6.58 -4.77
C PRO A 15 -7.34 -8.06 -5.14
N LYS A 16 -6.08 -8.51 -5.11
CA LYS A 16 -5.69 -9.90 -5.38
C LYS A 16 -5.47 -10.67 -4.08
N TYR A 17 -4.93 -10.01 -3.06
CA TYR A 17 -4.34 -10.65 -1.89
C TYR A 17 -5.25 -10.63 -0.66
N VAL A 18 -6.23 -9.72 -0.59
CA VAL A 18 -7.13 -9.59 0.57
C VAL A 18 -7.95 -10.84 0.89
N ALA A 19 -8.14 -11.74 -0.08
CA ALA A 19 -8.89 -12.98 0.10
C ALA A 19 -8.05 -14.12 0.70
N GLU A 20 -6.73 -13.96 0.78
CA GLU A 20 -5.82 -14.97 1.32
C GLU A 20 -6.11 -15.22 2.81
N LYS A 21 -6.05 -16.50 3.21
CA LYS A 21 -6.28 -16.94 4.58
C LYS A 21 -5.12 -17.79 5.05
N PHE A 22 -4.74 -17.63 6.31
CA PHE A 22 -3.59 -18.31 6.91
C PHE A 22 -4.05 -19.09 8.13
N ASN A 23 -3.51 -20.28 8.34
CA ASN A 23 -3.90 -21.12 9.48
C ASN A 23 -3.20 -20.70 10.77
N ASN A 24 -2.07 -20.00 10.64
CA ASN A 24 -1.26 -19.54 11.76
C ASN A 24 -0.43 -18.31 11.39
N GLN A 25 0.12 -17.65 12.41
CA GLN A 25 0.93 -16.44 12.27
C GLN A 25 2.19 -16.68 11.42
N LYS A 26 2.84 -17.84 11.56
CA LYS A 26 4.06 -18.16 10.82
C LYS A 26 3.82 -18.22 9.30
N GLU A 27 2.72 -18.84 8.87
CA GLU A 27 2.31 -18.86 7.46
C GLU A 27 2.05 -17.45 6.94
N PHE A 28 1.36 -16.62 7.72
CA PHE A 28 1.12 -15.23 7.38
C PHE A 28 2.43 -14.43 7.26
N ASP A 29 3.35 -14.55 8.22
CA ASP A 29 4.62 -13.82 8.21
C ASP A 29 5.49 -14.21 7.01
N GLN A 30 5.55 -15.51 6.68
CA GLN A 30 6.27 -16.00 5.51
C GLN A 30 5.67 -15.48 4.21
N TRP A 31 4.34 -15.47 4.12
CA TRP A 31 3.65 -14.93 2.97
C TRP A 31 3.85 -13.42 2.83
N LEU A 32 3.76 -12.68 3.93
CA LEU A 32 3.92 -11.23 3.97
C LEU A 32 5.33 -10.85 3.53
N ALA A 33 6.36 -11.50 4.07
CA ALA A 33 7.75 -11.27 3.69
C ALA A 33 8.02 -11.57 2.21
N LYS A 34 7.39 -12.61 1.65
CA LYS A 34 7.54 -12.99 0.24
C LYS A 34 6.81 -12.05 -0.73
N THR A 35 5.67 -11.53 -0.33
CA THR A 35 4.75 -10.78 -1.21
C THR A 35 4.98 -9.27 -1.15
N THR A 36 5.55 -8.79 -0.04
CA THR A 36 5.88 -7.37 0.14
C THR A 36 6.92 -6.94 -0.88
N PHE A 37 6.59 -5.90 -1.64
CA PHE A 37 7.50 -5.21 -2.54
C PHE A 37 8.10 -3.97 -1.87
N LYS A 38 7.29 -3.24 -1.10
CA LYS A 38 7.73 -2.09 -0.31
C LYS A 38 7.15 -2.13 1.09
N GLU A 39 7.95 -1.74 2.07
CA GLU A 39 7.47 -1.34 3.39
C GLU A 39 7.49 0.18 3.47
N LEU A 40 6.36 0.77 3.86
CA LEU A 40 6.23 2.19 4.09
C LEU A 40 6.29 2.41 5.60
N ILE A 41 7.28 3.15 6.06
CA ILE A 41 7.38 3.61 7.43
C ILE A 41 6.72 4.99 7.49
N LEU A 42 5.80 5.17 8.42
CA LEU A 42 5.09 6.43 8.60
C LEU A 42 5.72 7.24 9.73
N ALA A 43 5.73 8.55 9.58
CA ALA A 43 6.16 9.45 10.65
C ALA A 43 5.21 9.33 11.85
N ASP A 44 5.78 9.26 13.06
CA ASP A 44 4.99 9.30 14.28
C ASP A 44 4.50 10.74 14.54
N LEU A 45 3.24 10.99 14.21
CA LEU A 45 2.54 12.24 14.45
C LEU A 45 1.42 12.06 15.50
N GLY A 46 1.61 11.12 16.43
CA GLY A 46 0.57 10.72 17.39
C GLY A 46 -0.47 9.77 16.78
N HIS A 47 -0.06 8.98 15.79
CA HIS A 47 -0.87 7.96 15.14
C HIS A 47 -0.36 6.57 15.49
N ASP A 48 -1.28 5.63 15.72
CA ASP A 48 -0.92 4.26 16.12
C ASP A 48 -0.37 3.42 14.95
N MET A 49 -0.63 3.81 13.70
CA MET A 49 -0.17 3.09 12.52
C MET A 49 1.18 3.64 12.07
N GLN A 50 2.22 2.81 12.13
CA GLN A 50 3.60 3.21 11.83
C GLN A 50 4.17 2.48 10.61
N LYS A 51 3.57 1.36 10.21
CA LYS A 51 4.10 0.53 9.12
C LYS A 51 3.02 -0.06 8.22
N ILE A 52 3.25 0.01 6.91
CA ILE A 52 2.41 -0.58 5.87
C ILE A 52 3.25 -1.47 4.96
N TRP A 53 2.78 -2.68 4.69
CA TRP A 53 3.36 -3.62 3.74
C TRP A 53 2.57 -3.58 2.43
N VAL A 54 3.26 -3.32 1.32
CA VAL A 54 2.64 -3.05 0.01
C VAL A 54 3.21 -3.99 -1.05
N ALA A 55 2.33 -4.56 -1.86
CA ALA A 55 2.68 -5.37 -3.01
C ALA A 55 3.18 -4.52 -4.19
N GLU A 56 3.77 -5.15 -5.20
CA GLU A 56 4.23 -4.46 -6.41
C GLU A 56 3.10 -3.71 -7.15
N SER A 57 1.86 -4.21 -7.05
CA SER A 57 0.66 -3.56 -7.61
C SER A 57 0.21 -2.30 -6.86
N GLY A 58 0.83 -1.99 -5.71
CA GLY A 58 0.35 -0.97 -4.78
C GLY A 58 -0.72 -1.44 -3.81
N GLU A 59 -1.16 -2.71 -3.89
CA GLU A 59 -2.11 -3.27 -2.93
C GLU A 59 -1.49 -3.35 -1.53
N ILE A 60 -2.20 -2.84 -0.53
CA ILE A 60 -1.83 -2.95 0.88
C ILE A 60 -2.10 -4.39 1.33
N LEU A 61 -1.02 -5.10 1.63
CA LEU A 61 -1.04 -6.47 2.13
C LEU A 61 -1.41 -6.50 3.62
N HIS A 62 -0.80 -5.60 4.39
CA HIS A 62 -1.02 -5.45 5.82
C HIS A 62 -0.59 -4.08 6.34
N CYS A 63 -1.03 -3.75 7.55
CA CYS A 63 -0.46 -2.67 8.36
C CYS A 63 -0.58 -3.03 9.85
N ASP A 64 0.29 -2.46 10.67
CA ASP A 64 0.43 -2.76 12.10
C ASP A 64 -0.79 -2.35 12.94
N PHE A 65 -1.53 -1.34 12.49
CA PHE A 65 -2.77 -0.89 13.10
C PHE A 65 -3.88 -0.63 12.08
N HIS A 66 -5.15 -0.81 12.46
CA HIS A 66 -6.31 -0.64 11.57
C HIS A 66 -6.27 -1.46 10.26
N SER A 67 -5.59 -2.61 10.24
CA SER A 67 -5.46 -3.50 9.06
C SER A 67 -6.78 -3.83 8.35
N ARG A 68 -7.87 -4.02 9.11
CA ARG A 68 -9.21 -4.27 8.52
C ARG A 68 -9.72 -3.14 7.61
N LEU A 69 -9.26 -1.91 7.80
CA LEU A 69 -9.67 -0.74 7.01
C LEU A 69 -8.83 -0.55 5.75
N TYR A 70 -7.58 -1.05 5.75
CA TYR A 70 -6.61 -0.75 4.72
C TYR A 70 -6.20 -1.95 3.87
N ASN A 71 -6.28 -3.17 4.40
CA ASN A 71 -5.96 -4.38 3.64
C ASN A 71 -6.81 -4.45 2.35
N GLY A 72 -6.14 -4.64 1.21
CA GLY A 72 -6.77 -4.68 -0.11
C GLY A 72 -7.05 -3.30 -0.72
N LYS A 73 -6.82 -2.20 0.00
CA LYS A 73 -6.76 -0.86 -0.63
C LYS A 73 -5.45 -0.70 -1.40
N PHE A 74 -5.37 0.34 -2.21
CA PHE A 74 -4.22 0.61 -3.05
C PHE A 74 -3.55 1.92 -2.66
N VAL A 75 -2.22 1.94 -2.68
CA VAL A 75 -1.39 3.13 -2.62
C VAL A 75 -1.11 3.62 -4.03
N ASN A 76 -1.10 4.94 -4.23
CA ASN A 76 -0.67 5.54 -5.49
C ASN A 76 0.85 5.38 -5.66
N MET A 77 1.28 4.27 -6.26
CA MET A 77 2.71 3.96 -6.42
C MET A 77 3.44 4.92 -7.36
N VAL A 78 2.73 5.68 -8.20
CA VAL A 78 3.33 6.68 -9.12
C VAL A 78 3.74 7.94 -8.38
N GLU A 79 2.90 8.40 -7.44
CA GLU A 79 3.13 9.62 -6.65
C GLU A 79 3.71 9.32 -5.26
N LEU A 80 4.05 8.06 -4.98
CA LEU A 80 4.61 7.63 -3.71
C LEU A 80 6.01 8.23 -3.52
N SER A 81 6.18 9.05 -2.48
CA SER A 81 7.45 9.68 -2.12
C SER A 81 7.60 9.80 -0.60
N GLU A 82 8.84 9.80 -0.13
CA GLU A 82 9.18 10.14 1.26
C GLU A 82 8.80 11.59 1.56
N PHE A 83 8.54 11.85 2.85
CA PHE A 83 8.08 13.13 3.42
C PHE A 83 6.80 13.68 2.79
N CYS A 84 6.01 12.82 2.14
CA CYS A 84 4.73 13.17 1.54
C CYS A 84 3.59 12.35 2.15
N PRO A 85 2.38 12.93 2.29
CA PRO A 85 1.23 12.16 2.74
C PRO A 85 0.87 11.06 1.74
N LEU A 86 0.50 9.90 2.26
CA LEU A 86 0.12 8.75 1.46
C LEU A 86 -1.18 9.02 0.70
N GLU A 87 -1.23 8.61 -0.57
CA GLU A 87 -2.46 8.62 -1.35
C GLU A 87 -3.03 7.21 -1.44
N ILE A 88 -4.27 7.04 -0.98
CA ILE A 88 -4.98 5.76 -0.96
C ILE A 88 -6.19 5.82 -1.88
N LEU A 89 -6.41 4.78 -2.68
CA LEU A 89 -7.56 4.68 -3.56
C LEU A 89 -8.85 4.47 -2.74
N GLU A 90 -9.79 5.41 -2.84
CA GLU A 90 -11.12 5.33 -2.25
C GLU A 90 -12.16 5.81 -3.25
N ASP A 91 -13.22 5.03 -3.45
CA ASP A 91 -14.28 5.33 -4.42
C ASP A 91 -13.76 5.72 -5.81
N GLY A 92 -12.66 5.08 -6.21
CA GLY A 92 -11.99 5.26 -7.49
C GLY A 92 -11.28 6.59 -7.67
N GLN A 93 -10.92 7.25 -6.57
CA GLN A 93 -10.12 8.46 -6.52
C GLN A 93 -8.94 8.28 -5.57
N TRP A 94 -7.79 8.88 -5.90
CA TRP A 94 -6.65 8.94 -5.00
C TRP A 94 -6.92 9.98 -3.93
N ILE A 95 -7.07 9.54 -2.68
CA ILE A 95 -7.34 10.41 -1.54
C ILE A 95 -6.07 10.55 -0.72
N ARG A 96 -5.60 11.78 -0.58
CA ARG A 96 -4.44 12.12 0.24
C ARG A 96 -4.78 12.03 1.72
N LYS A 97 -4.07 11.18 2.44
CA LYS A 97 -4.24 10.95 3.87
C LYS A 97 -3.22 11.80 4.62
N MET A 98 -3.62 13.03 4.96
CA MET A 98 -2.74 14.01 5.62
C MET A 98 -2.15 13.52 6.95
N GLY A 99 -2.81 12.58 7.63
CA GLY A 99 -2.29 11.93 8.84
C GLY A 99 -1.39 10.71 8.60
N LEU A 100 -1.13 10.33 7.35
CA LEU A 100 -0.25 9.20 7.01
C LEU A 100 0.94 9.73 6.22
N LEU A 101 1.85 10.44 6.89
CA LEU A 101 3.06 10.95 6.28
C LEU A 101 4.08 9.82 6.13
N VAL A 102 4.57 9.56 4.92
CA VAL A 102 5.61 8.56 4.69
C VAL A 102 6.94 9.15 5.13
N ASP A 103 7.63 8.51 6.07
CA ASP A 103 8.96 8.90 6.54
C ASP A 103 10.07 8.18 5.76
N GLU A 104 9.90 6.87 5.52
CA GLU A 104 10.88 6.03 4.85
C GLU A 104 10.20 5.01 3.93
N ILE A 105 10.79 4.77 2.75
CA ILE A 105 10.34 3.72 1.82
C ILE A 105 11.41 2.64 1.68
N LYS A 106 11.17 1.47 2.28
CA LYS A 106 12.06 0.31 2.15
C LYS A 106 11.63 -0.56 1.00
N SER A 107 12.52 -0.80 0.05
CA SER A 107 12.27 -1.79 -1.02
C SER A 107 12.68 -3.18 -0.52
N VAL A 108 11.74 -4.12 -0.56
CA VAL A 108 11.97 -5.51 -0.14
C VAL A 108 12.19 -6.34 -1.40
N GLY A 109 13.45 -6.72 -1.65
CA GLY A 109 13.80 -7.72 -2.66
C GLY A 109 13.93 -7.23 -4.11
N GLN A 110 15.00 -6.49 -4.41
CA GLN A 110 15.64 -6.52 -5.75
C GLN A 110 17.10 -6.98 -5.76
N GLU A 111 17.76 -7.17 -4.61
CA GLU A 111 19.17 -7.63 -4.60
C GLU A 111 19.37 -9.12 -4.95
N ASN A 112 18.32 -9.95 -4.86
CA ASN A 112 18.43 -11.39 -5.15
C ASN A 112 18.03 -11.83 -6.57
N LYS A 113 17.61 -10.92 -7.45
CA LYS A 113 17.33 -11.27 -8.86
C LYS A 113 18.56 -11.17 -9.76
N VAL A 114 19.54 -10.33 -9.43
CA VAL A 114 20.75 -10.16 -10.27
C VAL A 114 21.77 -11.28 -10.03
N LEU A 115 21.81 -11.87 -8.82
CA LEU A 115 22.73 -12.96 -8.48
C LEU A 115 22.25 -14.36 -8.89
N ALA A 116 21.01 -14.51 -9.36
CA ALA A 116 20.49 -15.79 -9.84
C ALA A 116 20.64 -15.99 -11.36
N GLU A 117 21.13 -14.98 -12.08
CA GLU A 117 21.35 -14.99 -13.53
C GLU A 117 22.80 -14.62 -13.94
N SER A 118 23.76 -14.62 -12.99
CA SER A 118 25.20 -14.41 -13.26
C SER A 118 26.01 -15.69 -13.10
#